data_AF-A0A841CRP0-F1
#
_entry.id   AF-A0A841CRP0-F1
#
_cell.length_a   1.000
_cell.length_b   1.000
_cell.length_c   1.000
_cell.angle_alpha   90.00
_cell.angle_beta   90.00
_cell.angle_gamma   90.00
#
_symmetry.space_group_name_H-M   'P 1'
#
loop_
_entity.id
_entity.type
_entity.pdbx_description
1 polymer ?
#
loop_
_entity_poly.entity_id
_entity_poly.type
_entity_poly.pdbx_seq_one_letter_code
_entity_poly.pdbx_strand_id
1 'polypeptide(L)'
;MATTETGHEPTWAPQDCTLPTARQPLRVAEFDTLFSTALSAVHRTGPTRLRLTLDGTPEVETTARELTARETACCSFFEFTFTRAGDRVIHLDVTVPETHVDVLDGMTERARAASSGGVA
;
A
#
# COMPACT_ATOMS: atom_id res chain seq x y z
N MET A 1 34.57 11.67 -38.52
CA MET A 1 33.53 12.68 -38.82
C MET A 1 32.52 12.05 -39.76
N ALA A 2 31.28 11.83 -39.32
CA ALA A 2 30.07 11.81 -40.16
C ALA A 2 28.87 11.61 -39.22
N THR A 3 28.08 12.68 -39.09
CA THR A 3 26.81 12.81 -38.39
C THR A 3 25.74 11.96 -39.07
N THR A 4 24.86 11.33 -38.31
CA THR A 4 23.50 10.99 -38.77
C THR A 4 22.53 11.19 -37.62
N GLU A 5 21.68 12.20 -37.79
CA GLU A 5 20.46 12.45 -37.04
C GLU A 5 19.28 11.91 -37.86
N THR A 6 18.22 11.53 -37.15
CA THR A 6 16.80 11.46 -37.57
C THR A 6 16.23 10.06 -37.85
N GLY A 7 15.27 9.67 -37.01
CA GLY A 7 14.33 8.58 -37.27
C GLY A 7 13.43 8.28 -36.08
N HIS A 8 12.40 9.11 -35.89
CA HIS A 8 11.30 8.96 -34.93
C HIS A 8 10.66 7.55 -34.96
N GLU A 9 10.99 6.74 -33.95
CA GLU A 9 10.33 5.48 -33.61
C GLU A 9 9.43 5.72 -32.38
N PRO A 10 8.23 5.09 -32.32
CA PRO A 10 7.13 5.58 -31.51
C PRO A 10 7.48 5.62 -30.01
N THR A 11 7.59 6.84 -29.51
CA THR A 11 7.51 7.22 -28.10
C THR A 11 6.23 6.63 -27.49
N TRP A 12 6.35 5.50 -26.80
CA TRP A 12 5.29 5.04 -25.90
C TRP A 12 5.82 4.49 -24.57
N ALA A 13 7.10 4.13 -24.45
CA ALA A 13 7.63 3.67 -23.17
C ALA A 13 9.08 4.15 -22.95
N PRO A 14 9.35 4.98 -21.92
CA PRO A 14 10.72 5.29 -21.52
C PRO A 14 11.42 4.06 -20.90
N GLN A 15 12.74 4.09 -20.95
CA GLN A 15 13.71 3.05 -20.56
C GLN A 15 13.75 2.73 -19.04
N ASP A 16 12.70 3.09 -18.30
CA ASP A 16 12.38 2.60 -16.94
C ASP A 16 11.78 1.16 -16.97
N CYS A 17 11.78 0.54 -18.14
CA CYS A 17 11.21 -0.78 -18.39
C CYS A 17 12.15 -1.94 -17.97
N THR A 18 12.52 -1.99 -16.68
CA THR A 18 13.12 -3.17 -16.02
C THR A 18 12.57 -3.42 -14.60
N LEU A 19 11.32 -3.06 -14.32
CA LEU A 19 10.59 -3.63 -13.18
C LEU A 19 9.36 -4.40 -13.67
N PRO A 20 9.32 -5.76 -13.62
CA PRO A 20 8.08 -6.49 -13.71
C PRO A 20 7.30 -6.33 -12.40
N THR A 21 6.79 -5.12 -12.16
CA THR A 21 6.26 -4.69 -10.85
C THR A 21 4.99 -3.86 -10.99
N ALA A 22 4.24 -4.00 -12.09
CA ALA A 22 2.80 -3.76 -12.04
C ALA A 22 2.08 -4.70 -11.03
N ARG A 23 2.81 -5.60 -10.36
CA ARG A 23 2.33 -6.64 -9.44
C ARG A 23 3.04 -6.70 -8.07
N GLN A 24 3.90 -5.74 -7.72
CA GLN A 24 4.36 -5.58 -6.33
C GLN A 24 4.38 -4.08 -5.89
N PRO A 25 3.24 -3.36 -5.96
CA PRO A 25 3.05 -2.09 -5.24
C PRO A 25 2.63 -2.38 -3.79
N LEU A 26 3.40 -3.23 -3.16
CA LEU A 26 3.33 -3.47 -1.75
C LEU A 26 4.79 -3.67 -1.41
N ARG A 27 5.32 -2.87 -0.51
CA ARG A 27 6.37 -3.35 0.37
C ARG A 27 5.76 -4.47 1.22
N VAL A 28 5.48 -5.58 0.55
CA VAL A 28 4.65 -6.71 0.97
C VAL A 28 5.12 -7.12 2.34
N ALA A 29 6.43 -7.30 2.51
CA ALA A 29 7.06 -7.65 3.76
C ALA A 29 6.98 -6.57 4.84
N GLU A 30 7.10 -5.28 4.52
CA GLU A 30 7.02 -4.19 5.50
C GLU A 30 5.58 -4.00 6.00
N PHE A 31 4.61 -4.03 5.10
CA PHE A 31 3.19 -4.06 5.46
C PHE A 31 2.83 -5.36 6.20
N ASP A 32 3.34 -6.52 5.79
CA ASP A 32 3.14 -7.79 6.51
C ASP A 32 3.66 -7.69 7.94
N THR A 33 4.86 -7.11 8.12
CA THR A 33 5.46 -6.90 9.43
C THR A 33 4.63 -5.94 10.27
N LEU A 34 4.20 -4.80 9.70
CA LEU A 34 3.29 -3.87 10.37
C LEU A 34 1.98 -4.57 10.76
N PHE A 35 1.43 -5.39 9.87
CA PHE A 35 0.18 -6.10 10.13
C PHE A 35 0.35 -7.16 11.22
N SER A 36 1.38 -8.00 11.13
CA SER A 36 1.66 -9.03 12.13
C SER A 36 1.91 -8.45 13.53
N THR A 37 2.57 -7.29 13.61
CA THR A 37 3.00 -6.71 14.89
C THR A 37 1.98 -5.77 15.52
N ALA A 38 1.23 -5.00 14.71
CA ALA A 38 0.42 -3.90 15.21
C ALA A 38 -1.06 -3.96 14.80
N LEU A 39 -1.46 -4.82 13.86
CA LEU A 39 -2.84 -4.90 13.41
C LEU A 39 -3.69 -5.70 14.39
N SER A 40 -4.69 -5.04 14.94
CA SER A 40 -5.67 -5.65 15.85
C SER A 40 -6.94 -6.08 15.13
N ALA A 41 -7.36 -5.38 14.08
CA ALA A 41 -8.57 -5.71 13.34
C ALA A 41 -8.55 -5.23 11.88
N VAL A 42 -9.22 -6.01 11.02
CA VAL A 42 -9.41 -5.69 9.59
C VAL A 42 -10.89 -5.60 9.30
N HIS A 43 -11.34 -4.45 8.79
CA HIS A 43 -12.75 -4.23 8.46
C HIS A 43 -12.89 -3.63 7.06
N ARG A 44 -13.54 -4.36 6.16
CA ARG A 44 -13.86 -3.86 4.82
C ARG A 44 -15.16 -3.05 4.91
N THR A 45 -15.06 -1.73 4.79
CA THR A 45 -16.21 -0.81 4.93
C THR A 45 -16.95 -0.58 3.60
N GLY A 46 -16.33 -0.94 2.47
CA GLY A 46 -16.97 -0.87 1.15
C GLY A 46 -16.14 -1.59 0.07
N PRO A 47 -16.64 -1.63 -1.18
CA PRO A 47 -15.93 -2.29 -2.29
C PRO A 47 -14.60 -1.62 -2.61
N THR A 48 -14.42 -0.33 -2.31
CA THR A 48 -13.21 0.44 -2.58
C THR A 48 -12.54 0.96 -1.31
N ARG A 49 -13.00 0.54 -0.13
CA ARG A 49 -12.51 1.05 1.16
C ARG A 49 -12.26 -0.05 2.18
N LEU A 50 -11.07 -0.02 2.75
CA LEU A 50 -10.59 -0.91 3.79
C LEU A 50 -10.22 -0.09 5.02
N ARG A 51 -10.65 -0.52 6.20
CA ARG A 51 -10.23 0.03 7.49
C ARG A 51 -9.39 -0.99 8.24
N LEU A 52 -8.20 -0.57 8.61
CA LEU A 52 -7.27 -1.30 9.45
C LEU A 52 -7.22 -0.65 10.82
N THR A 53 -7.28 -1.44 11.88
CA THR A 53 -7.13 -0.96 13.26
C THR A 53 -5.77 -1.36 13.76
N LEU A 54 -4.91 -0.37 13.96
CA LEU A 54 -3.54 -0.52 14.42
C LEU A 54 -3.42 -0.10 15.88
N ASP A 55 -2.44 -0.67 16.58
CA ASP A 55 -1.98 -0.15 17.86
C ASP A 55 -1.55 1.32 17.72
N GLY A 56 -1.99 2.14 18.66
CA GLY A 56 -1.79 3.59 18.63
C GLY A 56 -0.52 4.08 19.30
N THR A 57 0.46 3.21 19.52
CA THR A 57 1.79 3.64 19.96
C THR A 57 2.42 4.59 18.93
N PRO A 58 3.18 5.60 19.38
CA PRO A 58 3.77 6.59 18.50
C PRO A 58 4.75 5.97 17.48
N GLU A 59 5.40 4.87 17.84
CA GLU A 59 6.30 4.11 16.96
C GLU A 59 5.52 3.50 15.79
N VAL A 60 4.42 2.77 16.07
CA VAL A 60 3.55 2.18 15.05
C VAL A 60 2.94 3.26 14.16
N GLU A 61 2.44 4.35 14.73
CA GLU A 61 1.85 5.46 13.98
C GLU A 61 2.86 6.07 13.01
N THR A 62 4.10 6.28 13.47
CA THR A 62 5.18 6.84 12.65
C THR A 62 5.55 5.89 11.53
N THR A 63 5.78 4.60 11.83
CA THR A 63 6.09 3.58 10.83
C THR A 63 4.98 3.45 9.79
N ALA A 64 3.72 3.39 10.20
CA ALA A 64 2.59 3.28 9.28
C ALA A 64 2.48 4.51 8.36
N ARG A 65 2.69 5.73 8.90
CA ARG A 65 2.69 6.97 8.10
C ARG A 65 3.84 7.03 7.11
N GLU A 66 5.05 6.64 7.50
CA GLU A 66 6.19 6.60 6.59
C GLU A 66 5.99 5.58 5.46
N LEU A 67 5.45 4.40 5.79
CA LEU A 67 5.16 3.37 4.79
C LEU A 67 4.10 3.82 3.79
N THR A 68 2.98 4.36 4.28
CA THR A 68 1.89 4.85 3.42
C THR A 68 2.32 6.06 2.58
N ALA A 69 3.14 6.98 3.11
CA ALA A 69 3.68 8.10 2.34
C ALA A 69 4.57 7.63 1.17
N ARG A 70 5.40 6.61 1.40
CA ARG A 70 6.22 5.98 0.34
C ARG A 70 5.34 5.26 -0.69
N GLU A 71 4.28 4.59 -0.24
CA GLU A 71 3.35 3.89 -1.11
C GLU A 71 2.59 4.88 -2.00
N THR A 72 2.05 5.96 -1.46
CA THR A 72 1.39 7.00 -2.28
C THR A 72 2.36 7.65 -3.28
N ALA A 73 3.65 7.76 -2.95
CA ALA A 73 4.66 8.26 -3.89
C ALA A 73 4.94 7.28 -5.05
N CYS A 74 4.88 5.97 -4.81
CA CYS A 74 5.03 4.94 -5.84
C CYS A 74 3.72 4.65 -6.59
N CYS A 75 2.58 4.78 -5.93
CA CYS A 75 1.23 4.41 -6.36
C CYS A 75 0.24 5.46 -5.86
N SER A 76 0.11 6.55 -6.62
CA SER A 76 -0.70 7.72 -6.26
C SER A 76 -2.21 7.49 -6.26
N PHE A 77 -2.68 6.32 -6.68
CA PHE A 77 -4.09 5.95 -6.63
C PHE A 77 -4.56 5.53 -5.23
N PHE A 78 -3.63 5.20 -4.33
CA PHE A 78 -3.97 4.89 -2.94
C PHE A 78 -4.17 6.17 -2.14
N GLU A 79 -5.33 6.25 -1.50
CA GLU A 79 -5.63 7.28 -0.51
C GLU A 79 -5.60 6.66 0.89
N PHE A 80 -4.67 7.13 1.72
CA PHE A 80 -4.52 6.69 3.11
C PHE A 80 -4.96 7.79 4.07
N THR A 81 -5.88 7.46 4.98
CA THR A 81 -6.38 8.37 6.01
C THR A 81 -6.14 7.77 7.39
N PHE A 82 -5.42 8.49 8.25
CA PHE A 82 -5.19 8.10 9.64
C PHE A 82 -6.14 8.84 10.57
N THR A 83 -6.91 8.10 11.36
CA THR A 83 -7.82 8.65 12.38
C THR A 83 -7.49 8.07 13.74
N ARG A 84 -7.24 8.92 14.74
CA ARG A 84 -7.06 8.44 16.12
C ARG A 84 -8.42 8.14 16.73
N ALA A 85 -8.62 6.91 17.21
CA ALA A 85 -9.89 6.43 17.77
C ALA A 85 -9.83 6.19 19.28
N GLY A 86 -8.65 6.35 19.89
CA GLY A 86 -8.45 6.30 21.33
C GLY A 86 -6.98 6.54 21.69
N ASP A 87 -6.63 6.32 22.96
CA ASP A 87 -5.26 6.52 23.45
C ASP A 87 -4.24 5.61 22.77
N ARG A 88 -4.60 4.34 22.51
CA ARG A 88 -3.74 3.35 21.84
C ARG A 88 -4.40 2.70 20.63
N VAL A 89 -5.27 3.45 19.94
CA VAL A 89 -5.97 2.92 18.76
C VAL A 89 -5.93 3.94 17.63
N ILE A 90 -5.45 3.50 16.47
CA ILE A 90 -5.44 4.27 15.24
C ILE A 90 -6.13 3.48 14.15
N HIS A 91 -7.04 4.13 13.43
CA HIS A 91 -7.62 3.61 12.21
C HIS A 91 -6.83 4.12 11.01
N LEU A 92 -6.38 3.20 10.19
CA LEU A 92 -5.86 3.44 8.85
C LEU A 92 -6.95 3.05 7.85
N ASP A 93 -7.59 4.06 7.27
CA ASP A 93 -8.53 3.89 6.16
C ASP A 93 -7.76 3.97 4.83
N VAL A 94 -7.87 2.93 4.02
CA VAL A 94 -7.29 2.82 2.68
C VAL A 94 -8.44 2.88 1.67
N THR A 95 -8.38 3.83 0.75
CA THR A 95 -9.34 3.97 -0.35
C THR A 95 -8.61 3.85 -1.69
N VAL A 96 -9.23 3.17 -2.65
CA VAL A 96 -8.74 3.05 -4.04
C VAL A 96 -9.85 3.37 -5.03
N PRO A 97 -9.53 3.78 -6.27
CA PRO A 97 -10.51 3.83 -7.34
C PRO A 97 -11.05 2.43 -7.69
N GLU A 98 -12.25 2.37 -8.25
CA GLU A 98 -12.94 1.11 -8.60
C GLU A 98 -12.13 0.19 -9.53
N THR A 99 -11.25 0.76 -10.34
CA THR A 99 -10.36 0.03 -11.24
C THR A 99 -9.25 -0.75 -10.54
N HIS A 100 -9.04 -0.50 -9.24
CA HIS A 100 -7.97 -1.10 -8.43
C HIS A 100 -8.50 -1.88 -7.22
N VAL A 101 -9.79 -2.28 -7.24
CA VAL A 101 -10.41 -3.07 -6.17
C VAL A 101 -9.66 -4.38 -5.93
N ASP A 102 -9.18 -5.05 -6.99
CA ASP A 102 -8.42 -6.30 -6.88
C ASP A 102 -7.15 -6.13 -6.02
N VAL A 103 -6.51 -4.96 -6.09
CA VAL A 103 -5.32 -4.63 -5.28
C VAL A 103 -5.69 -4.48 -3.81
N LEU A 104 -6.82 -3.81 -3.53
CA LEU A 104 -7.31 -3.63 -2.16
C LEU A 104 -7.80 -4.96 -1.56
N ASP A 105 -8.37 -5.84 -2.38
CA ASP A 105 -8.77 -7.19 -1.98
C ASP A 105 -7.56 -8.04 -1.61
N GLY A 106 -6.50 -8.03 -2.42
CA GLY A 106 -5.23 -8.66 -2.07
C GLY A 106 -4.63 -8.13 -0.77
N MET A 107 -4.66 -6.81 -0.55
CA MET A 107 -4.23 -6.20 0.72
C MET A 107 -5.10 -6.69 1.90
N THR A 108 -6.41 -6.82 1.70
CA THR A 108 -7.36 -7.28 2.73
C THR A 108 -7.09 -8.72 3.14
N GLU A 109 -6.87 -9.61 2.19
CA GLU A 109 -6.56 -11.01 2.45
C GLU A 109 -5.24 -11.15 3.24
N ARG A 110 -4.22 -10.40 2.83
CA ARG A 110 -2.90 -10.38 3.50
C ARG A 110 -3.01 -9.86 4.93
N ALA A 111 -3.71 -8.74 5.13
CA ALA A 111 -3.95 -8.18 6.46
C ALA A 111 -4.70 -9.15 7.37
N ARG A 112 -5.72 -9.83 6.84
CA ARG A 112 -6.46 -10.87 7.58
C ARG A 112 -5.58 -12.06 7.92
N ALA A 113 -4.77 -12.54 6.98
CA ALA A 113 -3.86 -13.65 7.21
C ALA A 113 -2.86 -13.30 8.33
N ALA A 114 -2.27 -12.10 8.29
CA ALA A 114 -1.34 -11.62 9.31
C ALA A 114 -2.00 -11.45 10.69
N SER A 115 -3.22 -10.87 10.77
CA SER A 115 -3.94 -10.70 12.04
C SER A 115 -4.43 -12.03 12.63
N SER A 116 -4.68 -13.03 11.79
CA SER A 116 -5.08 -14.39 12.22
C SER A 116 -3.87 -15.22 12.66
N GLY A 117 -2.68 -14.91 12.10
CA GLY A 117 -1.43 -15.63 12.29
C GLY A 117 -0.65 -15.28 13.55
N GLY A 118 -1.19 -14.43 14.43
CA GLY A 118 -0.59 -14.07 15.73
C GLY A 118 -0.56 -15.20 16.77
N VAL A 119 -0.61 -16.46 16.35
CA VAL A 119 -0.40 -17.66 17.16
C VAL A 119 0.37 -18.72 16.36
N ALA A 120 1.70 -18.66 16.43
CA ALA A 120 2.58 -19.83 16.36
C ALA A 120 3.94 -19.49 16.98
#